data_AF-A0A9D0IES0-F1
#
_entry.id   AF-A0A9D0IES0-F1
#
_cell.length_a   1.000
_cell.length_b   1.000
_cell.length_c   1.000
_cell.angle_alpha   90.00
_cell.angle_beta   90.00
_cell.angle_gamma   90.00
#
_symmetry.space_group_name_H-M   'P 1'
#
loop_
_entity.id
_entity.type
_entity.pdbx_description
1 polymer ?
#
loop_
_entity_poly.entity_id
_entity_poly.type
_entity_poly.pdbx_seq_one_letter_code
_entity_poly.pdbx_strand_id
1 'polypeptide(L)' 'MKIEYDPIRDLLYIWFGVPGERAAKTETVVPGVYADFDRQGKLLGLEVLDASEVLRHKVQFEVELAPSPITTTSV' A
#
# COMPACT_ATOMS: atom_id res chain seq x y z
N MET A 1 -2.54 -4.44 11.22
CA MET A 1 -1.54 -3.48 10.69
C MET A 1 -0.14 -3.95 11.11
N LYS A 2 0.79 -4.04 10.17
CA LYS A 2 2.20 -4.45 10.40
C LYS A 2 3.11 -3.56 9.56
N ILE A 3 4.28 -3.19 10.09
CA ILE A 3 5.29 -2.43 9.35
C ILE A 3 6.56 -3.28 9.29
N GLU A 4 7.17 -3.40 8.11
CA GLU A 4 8.38 -4.19 7.88
C GLU A 4 9.36 -3.38 7.05
N TYR A 5 10.64 -3.37 7.44
CA TYR A 5 11.71 -2.75 6.67
C TYR A 5 12.74 -3.82 6.31
N ASP A 6 13.03 -3.95 5.01
CA ASP A 6 14.08 -4.80 4.47
C ASP A 6 15.28 -3.94 4.09
N PRO A 7 16.35 -3.90 4.91
CA PRO A 7 17.51 -3.05 4.64
C PRO A 7 18.37 -3.52 3.48
N ILE A 8 18.23 -4.78 3.03
CA ILE A 8 18.98 -5.29 1.86
C ILE A 8 18.36 -4.76 0.58
N ARG A 9 17.03 -4.65 0.55
CA ARG A 9 16.26 -4.12 -0.59
C ARG A 9 15.98 -2.62 -0.51
N ASP A 10 16.27 -2.00 0.63
CA ASP A 10 15.85 -0.65 1.00
C ASP A 10 14.34 -0.41 0.76
N LEU A 11 13.53 -1.32 1.31
CA LEU A 11 12.08 -1.35 1.12
C LEU A 11 11.37 -1.30 2.46
N LEU A 12 10.46 -0.36 2.63
CA LEU A 12 9.49 -0.34 3.73
C LEU A 12 8.13 -0.81 3.20
N TYR A 13 7.54 -1.79 3.87
CA TYR A 13 6.16 -2.21 3.64
C TYR A 13 5.30 -1.85 4.86
N ILE A 14 4.13 -1.25 4.61
CA ILE A 14 3.08 -1.02 5.61
C ILE A 14 1.86 -1.85 5.23
N TRP A 15 1.59 -2.92 5.96
CA TRP A 15 0.46 -3.80 5.76
C TRP A 15 -0.80 -3.28 6.48
N PHE A 16 -1.89 -3.10 5.73
CA PHE A 16 -3.23 -2.88 6.26
C PHE A 16 -4.07 -4.17 6.26
N GLY A 17 -3.84 -5.05 5.28
CA GLY A 17 -4.44 -6.37 5.15
C GLY A 17 -3.64 -7.49 5.85
N VAL A 18 -3.76 -8.72 5.32
CA VAL A 18 -2.99 -9.89 5.79
C VAL A 18 -1.57 -9.83 5.22
N PRO A 19 -0.50 -9.89 6.05
CA PRO A 19 0.85 -9.90 5.53
C PRO A 19 1.12 -11.04 4.54
N GLY A 20 1.76 -10.71 3.42
CA GLY A 20 2.04 -11.67 2.34
C GLY A 20 0.88 -11.89 1.37
N GLU A 21 -0.26 -11.21 1.55
CA GLU A 21 -1.32 -11.19 0.54
C GLU A 21 -0.81 -10.51 -0.74
N ARG A 22 -1.10 -11.11 -1.89
CA ARG A 22 -0.58 -10.65 -3.19
C ARG A 22 -1.48 -9.56 -3.76
N ALA A 23 -0.88 -8.41 -4.10
CA ALA A 23 -1.58 -7.34 -4.80
C ALA A 23 -2.13 -7.81 -6.16
N ALA A 24 -3.37 -7.41 -6.45
CA ALA A 24 -3.97 -7.54 -7.77
C ALA A 24 -3.65 -6.32 -8.66
N LYS A 25 -3.47 -5.15 -8.03
CA LYS A 25 -3.08 -3.90 -8.66
C LYS A 25 -2.15 -3.13 -7.73
N THR A 26 -1.14 -2.49 -8.28
CA THR A 26 -0.25 -1.57 -7.57
C THR A 26 -0.33 -0.22 -8.28
N GLU A 27 -0.52 0.85 -7.52
CA GLU A 27 -0.61 2.22 -8.03
C GLU A 27 0.50 3.08 -7.45
N THR A 28 1.14 3.90 -8.27
CA THR A 28 2.08 4.90 -7.78
C THR A 28 1.30 6.07 -7.20
N VAL A 29 1.51 6.35 -5.91
CA VAL A 29 0.89 7.48 -5.20
C VAL A 29 1.73 8.73 -5.45
N VAL A 30 3.02 8.63 -5.16
CA VAL A 30 4.06 9.61 -5.48
C VAL A 30 5.34 8.84 -5.87
N PRO A 31 6.34 9.45 -6.51
CA PRO A 31 7.58 8.74 -6.84
C PRO A 31 8.19 8.06 -5.60
N GLY A 32 8.43 6.75 -5.69
CA GLY A 32 8.97 5.93 -4.60
C GLY A 32 7.91 5.39 -3.62
N VAL A 33 6.64 5.80 -3.70
CA VAL A 33 5.55 5.32 -2.84
C VAL A 33 4.45 4.69 -3.68
N TYR A 34 4.08 3.47 -3.34
CA TYR A 34 3.11 2.68 -4.08
C TYR A 34 2.04 2.13 -3.13
N ALA A 35 0.81 2.05 -3.62
CA ALA A 35 -0.33 1.47 -2.92
C ALA A 35 -0.78 0.18 -3.60
N ASP A 36 -0.88 -0.88 -2.81
CA ASP A 36 -1.31 -2.20 -3.25
C ASP A 36 -2.78 -2.44 -2.96
N PHE A 37 -3.51 -2.91 -3.96
CA PHE A 37 -4.94 -3.19 -3.87
C PHE A 37 -5.25 -4.63 -4.24
N ASP A 38 -6.28 -5.18 -3.60
CA ASP A 38 -6.88 -6.45 -4.01
C ASP A 38 -7.79 -6.30 -5.25
N ARG A 39 -8.43 -7.40 -5.67
CA ARG A 39 -9.31 -7.40 -6.85
C ARG A 39 -10.60 -6.61 -6.64
N GLN A 40 -10.95 -6.31 -5.39
CA GLN A 40 -12.14 -5.57 -4.99
C GLN A 40 -11.84 -4.09 -4.76
N GLY A 41 -10.59 -3.66 -4.94
CA GLY A 41 -10.16 -2.28 -4.73
C GLY A 41 -9.90 -1.93 -3.25
N LYS A 42 -9.82 -2.93 -2.37
CA LYS A 42 -9.43 -2.71 -0.97
C LYS A 42 -7.92 -2.53 -0.89
N LEU A 43 -7.48 -1.52 -0.13
CA LEU A 43 -6.07 -1.27 0.14
C LEU A 43 -5.49 -2.41 1.02
N LEU A 44 -4.48 -3.10 0.50
CA LEU A 44 -3.72 -4.14 1.19
C LEU A 44 -2.52 -3.58 1.93
N GLY A 45 -1.80 -2.63 1.31
CA GLY A 45 -0.58 -2.08 1.87
C GLY A 45 0.01 -0.92 1.09
N LEU A 46 1.08 -0.36 1.65
CA LEU A 46 1.93 0.63 0.99
C LEU A 46 3.36 0.11 0.92
N GLU A 47 4.00 0.33 -0.23
CA GLU A 47 5.42 0.08 -0.48
C GLU A 47 6.15 1.41 -0.62
N VAL A 48 7.25 1.58 0.12
CA VAL A 48 8.17 2.69 -0.06
C VAL A 48 9.51 2.13 -0.51
N LEU A 49 9.86 2.37 -1.77
CA LEU A 49 11.16 2.06 -2.35
C LEU A 49 12.18 3.14 -1.97
N ASP A 50 13.45 2.75 -1.90
CA ASP A 50 14.55 3.60 -1.43
C ASP A 50 14.18 4.26 -0.10
N ALA A 51 13.57 3.49 0.81
CA ALA A 51 12.92 4.01 2.02
C ALA A 51 13.89 4.80 2.89
N SER A 52 15.16 4.41 2.92
CA SER A 52 16.22 5.11 3.65
C SER A 52 16.48 6.52 3.13
N GLU A 53 16.18 6.81 1.86
CA GLU A 53 16.29 8.13 1.25
C GLU A 53 14.95 8.87 1.27
N VAL A 54 13.86 8.19 0.91
CA VAL A 54 12.51 8.75 0.92
C VAL A 54 12.15 9.25 2.32
N LEU A 55 12.35 8.44 3.37
CA LEU A 55 11.98 8.80 4.74
C LEU A 55 12.92 9.80 5.43
N ARG A 56 14.11 10.08 4.87
CA ARG A 56 14.96 11.18 5.37
C ARG A 56 14.32 12.54 5.13
N HIS A 57 13.50 12.63 4.10
CA HIS A 57 12.69 13.81 3.84
C HIS A 57 11.35 13.66 4.57
N LYS A 58 10.74 14.77 5.00
CA LYS A 58 9.36 14.73 5.50
C LYS A 58 8.45 14.36 4.34
N VAL A 59 8.07 13.10 4.26
CA VAL A 59 7.17 12.58 3.21
C VAL A 59 5.74 12.66 3.69
N GLN A 60 4.92 13.32 2.89
CA GLN A 60 3.47 13.35 3.03
C GLN A 60 2.87 13.05 1.66
N PHE A 61 1.92 12.13 1.64
CA PHE A 61 1.17 11.76 0.45
C PHE A 61 -0.25 11.39 0.87
N GLU A 62 -1.16 11.48 -0.07
CA GLU A 62 -2.56 11.12 0.10
C GLU A 62 -2.88 9.97 -0.84
N VAL A 63 -3.66 9.00 -0.34
CA VAL A 63 -4.13 7.87 -1.13
C VAL A 63 -5.64 7.94 -1.15
N GLU A 64 -6.22 8.16 -2.32
CA GLU A 64 -7.66 8.13 -2.49
C GLU A 64 -8.13 6.68 -2.53
N LEU A 65 -9.08 6.34 -1.65
CA LEU A 65 -9.67 5.00 -1.61
C LEU A 65 -10.95 5.01 -2.42
N ALA A 66 -10.99 4.20 -3.48
CA ALA A 66 -12.26 3.94 -4.16
C ALA A 66 -13.22 3.26 -3.16
N PRO A 67 -14.49 3.69 -3.08
CA PRO A 67 -15.47 3.00 -2.26
C PRO A 67 -15.61 1.55 -2.76
N SER A 68 -15.51 0.58 -1.85
CA SER A 68 -15.75 -0.82 -2.21
C SER A 68 -17.16 -0.94 -2.79
N PRO A 69 -17.36 -1.68 -3.90
CA PRO A 69 -18.70 -1.93 -4.41
C PRO A 69 -19.49 -2.64 -3.30
N ILE A 70 -20.49 -1.94 -2.78
CA ILE A 70 -21.40 -2.50 -1.78
C ILE A 70 -22.18 -3.59 -2.52
N THR A 71 -21.88 -4.86 -2.27
CA THR A 71 -22.73 -5.94 -2.72
C THR A 71 -24.00 -5.89 -1.88
N THR A 72 -25.01 -5.16 -2.36
CA THR A 72 -26.37 -5.26 -1.82
C THR A 72 -26.87 -6.66 -2.16
N THR A 73 -26.66 -7.60 -1.24
CA THR A 73 -27.40 -8.86 -1.25
C THR A 73 -28.85 -8.52 -0.91
N SER A 74 -29.67 -8.31 -1.94
CA SER A 74 -31.12 -8.31 -1.79
C SER A 74 -31.55 -9.71 -1.35
N VAL A 75 -32.19 -9.80 -0.19
CA VAL A 75 -32.99 -10.95 0.27
C VAL A 75 -34.43 -10.48 0.42
#